data_AF-A0AA42YC58-F1
#
_entry.id   AF-A0AA42YC58-F1
#
_cell.length_a   1.000
_cell.length_b   1.000
_cell.length_c   1.000
_cell.angle_alpha   90.00
_cell.angle_beta   90.00
_cell.angle_gamma   90.00
#
_symmetry.space_group_name_H-M   'P 1'
#
loop_
_entity.id
_entity.type
_entity.pdbx_description
1 polymer ?
#
loop_
_entity_poly.entity_id
_entity_poly.type
_entity_poly.pdbx_seq_one_letter_code
_entity_poly.pdbx_strand_id
1 'polypeptide(L)'
;CDVTNNIYGAKWTKLIANSMTMGPRGLLGLTNGEASELPGMFDLAAKIGRESLAVGTALGHRMEPIFGLRADEFAGSNDENLMTAVKALLGHVGSQSRTAPIHDHIKGRRSEMEFISGVVSRKGKELGIPTPCNDAVVEIDRQINKGLLRMDPSNFALLKSRIEAAE
;
A
#
# COMPACT_ATOMS: atom_id res chain seq x y z
N CYS A 1 20.29 -14.50 -11.81
CA CYS A 1 18.91 -14.93 -12.12
C CYS A 1 18.52 -15.83 -10.99
N ASP A 2 17.58 -15.40 -10.16
CA ASP A 2 17.17 -16.16 -8.98
C ASP A 2 15.90 -16.94 -9.33
N VAL A 3 15.89 -18.23 -9.01
CA VAL A 3 14.77 -19.15 -9.26
C VAL A 3 14.11 -19.46 -7.92
N THR A 4 12.78 -19.36 -7.84
CA THR A 4 12.02 -19.67 -6.62
C THR A 4 10.89 -20.67 -6.90
N ASN A 5 10.70 -21.59 -5.95
CA ASN A 5 9.55 -22.50 -5.93
C ASN A 5 8.35 -21.91 -5.16
N ASN A 6 8.47 -20.69 -4.64
CA ASN A 6 7.43 -19.99 -3.89
C ASN A 6 7.00 -18.70 -4.61
N ILE A 7 6.57 -18.84 -5.87
CA ILE A 7 6.19 -17.70 -6.70
C ILE A 7 5.00 -16.92 -6.13
N TYR A 8 4.06 -17.61 -5.47
CA TYR A 8 2.90 -16.97 -4.86
C TYR A 8 3.28 -16.14 -3.63
N GLY A 9 4.18 -16.65 -2.78
CA GLY A 9 4.77 -15.87 -1.70
C GLY A 9 5.47 -14.62 -2.20
N ALA A 10 6.32 -14.75 -3.23
CA ALA A 10 7.02 -13.61 -3.83
C ALA A 10 6.06 -12.54 -4.39
N LYS A 11 5.00 -12.97 -5.11
CA LYS A 11 3.96 -12.07 -5.61
C LYS A 11 3.24 -11.35 -4.47
N TRP A 12 2.87 -12.07 -3.42
CA TRP A 12 2.19 -11.48 -2.27
C TRP A 12 3.09 -10.50 -1.51
N THR A 13 4.36 -10.82 -1.30
CA THR A 13 5.30 -9.89 -0.66
C THR A 13 5.49 -8.61 -1.47
N LYS A 14 5.55 -8.71 -2.81
CA LYS A 14 5.56 -7.52 -3.67
C LYS A 14 4.26 -6.71 -3.55
N LEU A 15 3.13 -7.40 -3.42
CA LEU A 15 1.84 -6.76 -3.25
C LEU A 15 1.74 -6.01 -1.90
N ILE A 16 2.29 -6.56 -0.81
CA ILE A 16 2.43 -5.85 0.48
C ILE A 16 3.25 -4.56 0.29
N ALA A 17 4.44 -4.68 -0.32
CA ALA A 17 5.32 -3.53 -0.57
C ALA A 17 4.64 -2.44 -1.41
N ASN A 18 3.93 -2.81 -2.46
CA ASN A 18 3.17 -1.87 -3.29
C ASN A 18 2.01 -1.22 -2.51
N SER A 19 1.28 -2.00 -1.70
CA SER A 19 0.16 -1.48 -0.91
C SER A 19 0.63 -0.40 0.09
N MET A 20 1.70 -0.65 0.85
CA MET A 20 2.23 0.32 1.83
C MET A 20 2.89 1.56 1.19
N THR A 21 3.54 1.41 0.05
CA THR A 21 4.26 2.52 -0.60
C THR A 21 3.33 3.34 -1.48
N MET A 22 2.51 2.69 -2.32
CA MET A 22 1.65 3.34 -3.29
C MET A 22 0.26 3.66 -2.74
N GLY A 23 -0.31 2.83 -1.85
CA GLY A 23 -1.69 2.98 -1.37
C GLY A 23 -2.03 4.37 -0.84
N PRO A 24 -1.38 4.83 0.25
CA PRO A 24 -1.73 6.13 0.84
C PRO A 24 -1.20 7.33 0.03
N ARG A 25 -0.16 7.14 -0.80
CA ARG A 25 0.50 8.22 -1.56
C ARG A 25 -0.12 8.44 -2.93
N GLY A 26 -0.60 7.36 -3.56
CA GLY A 26 -1.15 7.32 -4.92
C GLY A 26 -2.41 8.17 -5.12
N LEU A 27 -2.95 8.72 -4.04
CA LEU A 27 -4.20 9.49 -4.00
C LEU A 27 -3.96 11.01 -3.94
N LEU A 28 -2.70 11.45 -3.75
CA LEU A 28 -2.39 12.80 -3.26
C LEU A 28 -1.80 13.74 -4.32
N GLY A 29 -1.26 13.21 -5.42
CA GLY A 29 -0.54 13.99 -6.44
C GLY A 29 0.87 14.48 -6.01
N LEU A 30 1.24 14.21 -4.75
CA LEU A 30 2.51 14.60 -4.14
C LEU A 30 3.68 13.70 -4.59
N THR A 31 4.88 14.25 -4.51
CA THR A 31 6.12 13.47 -4.51
C THR A 31 6.26 12.62 -3.23
N ASN A 32 7.14 11.63 -3.26
CA ASN A 32 7.43 10.78 -2.10
C ASN A 32 7.92 11.60 -0.90
N GLY A 33 8.71 12.65 -1.14
CA GLY A 33 9.23 13.55 -0.11
C GLY A 33 8.11 14.33 0.58
N GLU A 34 7.32 15.09 -0.20
CA GLU A 34 6.19 15.86 0.31
C GLU A 34 5.18 14.98 1.06
N ALA A 35 4.86 13.80 0.52
CA ALA A 35 3.95 12.88 1.19
C ALA A 35 4.50 12.35 2.52
N SER A 36 5.83 12.19 2.63
CA SER A 36 6.49 11.71 3.85
C SER A 36 6.51 12.75 4.98
N GLU A 37 6.33 14.03 4.65
CA GLU A 37 6.19 15.12 5.63
C GLU A 37 4.79 15.18 6.25
N LEU A 38 3.81 14.48 5.69
CA LEU A 38 2.44 14.45 6.21
C LEU A 38 2.39 13.70 7.56
N PRO A 39 1.84 14.31 8.63
CA PRO A 39 1.73 13.67 9.94
C PRO A 39 0.90 12.39 9.89
N GLY A 40 1.52 11.26 10.28
CA GLY A 40 0.90 9.94 10.28
C GLY A 40 1.00 9.16 8.96
N MET A 41 1.71 9.67 7.94
CA MET A 41 1.86 8.94 6.66
C MET A 41 2.52 7.57 6.83
N PHE A 42 3.59 7.49 7.64
CA PHE A 42 4.31 6.24 7.87
C PHE A 42 3.50 5.25 8.71
N ASP A 43 2.78 5.73 9.72
CA ASP A 43 1.88 4.90 10.54
C ASP A 43 0.77 4.29 9.68
N LEU A 44 0.16 5.11 8.81
CA LEU A 44 -0.86 4.63 7.88
C LEU A 44 -0.30 3.61 6.89
N ALA A 45 0.89 3.86 6.33
CA ALA A 45 1.55 2.90 5.45
C ALA A 45 1.84 1.56 6.16
N ALA A 46 2.24 1.60 7.44
CA ALA A 46 2.46 0.41 8.25
C ALA A 46 1.14 -0.34 8.52
N LYS A 47 0.05 0.36 8.87
CA LYS A 47 -1.28 -0.25 9.03
C LYS A 47 -1.75 -0.97 7.76
N ILE A 48 -1.62 -0.34 6.59
CA ILE A 48 -1.93 -0.95 5.28
C ILE A 48 -1.08 -2.20 5.03
N GLY A 49 0.21 -2.14 5.35
CA GLY A 49 1.13 -3.27 5.26
C GLY A 49 0.70 -4.42 6.18
N ARG A 50 0.30 -4.12 7.41
CA ARG A 50 -0.15 -5.10 8.41
C ARG A 50 -1.41 -5.84 7.96
N GLU A 51 -2.41 -5.14 7.45
CA GLU A 51 -3.61 -5.75 6.87
C GLU A 51 -3.24 -6.70 5.72
N SER A 52 -2.37 -6.25 4.82
CA SER A 52 -1.90 -7.02 3.68
C SER A 52 -1.13 -8.28 4.10
N LEU A 53 -0.32 -8.17 5.16
CA LEU A 53 0.40 -9.29 5.76
C LEU A 53 -0.55 -10.29 6.41
N ALA A 54 -1.52 -9.83 7.20
CA ALA A 54 -2.49 -10.68 7.88
C ALA A 54 -3.29 -11.54 6.88
N VAL A 55 -3.77 -10.93 5.80
CA VAL A 55 -4.46 -11.63 4.71
C VAL A 55 -3.52 -12.64 4.04
N GLY A 56 -2.27 -12.26 3.73
CA GLY A 56 -1.30 -13.16 3.12
C GLY A 56 -0.97 -14.39 3.97
N THR A 57 -0.78 -14.18 5.27
CA THR A 57 -0.53 -15.25 6.23
C THR A 57 -1.72 -16.20 6.30
N ALA A 58 -2.95 -15.68 6.33
CA ALA A 58 -4.17 -16.49 6.35
C ALA A 58 -4.39 -17.29 5.03
N LEU A 59 -3.88 -16.79 3.90
CA LEU A 59 -3.83 -17.53 2.63
C LEU A 59 -2.74 -18.61 2.59
N GLY A 60 -1.92 -18.74 3.65
CA GLY A 60 -0.81 -19.69 3.71
C GLY A 60 0.42 -19.26 2.91
N HIS A 61 0.53 -17.98 2.54
CA HIS A 61 1.71 -17.48 1.83
C HIS A 61 2.88 -17.31 2.79
N ARG A 62 3.98 -17.99 2.49
CA ARG A 62 5.28 -17.71 3.12
C ARG A 62 5.90 -16.49 2.45
N MET A 63 6.19 -15.45 3.23
CA MET A 63 6.82 -14.22 2.72
C MET A 63 8.24 -14.51 2.23
N GLU A 64 8.59 -13.90 1.11
CA GLU A 64 9.93 -14.03 0.49
C GLU A 64 10.65 -12.68 0.62
N PRO A 65 12.00 -12.66 0.72
CA PRO A 65 12.75 -11.41 0.73
C PRO A 65 12.47 -10.54 -0.51
N ILE A 66 12.38 -9.23 -0.34
CA ILE A 66 12.19 -8.30 -1.47
C ILE A 66 12.97 -7.01 -1.27
N PHE A 67 13.60 -6.49 -2.33
CA PHE A 67 14.42 -5.26 -2.29
C PHE A 67 15.51 -5.25 -1.21
N GLY A 68 16.12 -6.41 -0.94
CA GLY A 68 17.15 -6.57 0.10
C GLY A 68 16.61 -6.65 1.53
N LEU A 69 15.30 -6.48 1.73
CA LEU A 69 14.62 -6.68 3.02
C LEU A 69 14.28 -8.16 3.17
N ARG A 70 14.63 -8.72 4.34
CA ARG A 70 14.39 -10.11 4.71
C ARG A 70 12.91 -10.32 5.05
N ALA A 71 12.45 -11.56 4.91
CA ALA A 71 11.06 -11.92 5.16
C ALA A 71 10.61 -11.63 6.60
N ASP A 72 11.51 -11.70 7.59
CA ASP A 72 11.24 -11.37 9.00
C ASP A 72 11.13 -9.85 9.24
N GLU A 73 11.77 -9.03 8.41
CA GLU A 73 11.56 -7.57 8.40
C GLU A 73 10.16 -7.20 7.91
N PHE A 74 9.49 -8.08 7.14
CA PHE A 74 8.08 -7.94 6.77
C PHE A 74 7.12 -8.70 7.68
N ALA A 75 7.55 -9.83 8.24
CA ALA A 75 6.70 -10.73 9.03
C ALA A 75 6.64 -10.35 10.52
N GLY A 76 7.53 -9.47 11.00
CA GLY A 76 7.48 -8.95 12.36
C GLY A 76 6.22 -8.11 12.58
N SER A 77 5.44 -8.46 13.61
CA SER A 77 4.21 -7.76 14.02
C SER A 77 4.43 -6.38 14.67
N ASN A 78 5.62 -5.80 14.54
CA ASN A 78 5.94 -4.48 15.09
C ASN A 78 5.90 -3.43 13.97
N ASP A 79 5.15 -2.34 14.18
CA ASP A 79 5.01 -1.24 13.22
C ASP A 79 6.35 -0.62 12.83
N GLU A 80 7.34 -0.66 13.73
CA GLU A 80 8.70 -0.18 13.46
C GLU A 80 9.39 -0.90 12.30
N ASN A 81 9.16 -2.21 12.14
CA ASN A 81 9.75 -2.98 11.05
C ASN A 81 9.10 -2.61 9.71
N LEU A 82 7.78 -2.50 9.68
CA LEU A 82 7.05 -2.09 8.47
C LEU A 82 7.37 -0.64 8.10
N MET A 83 7.50 0.27 9.08
CA MET A 83 7.96 1.64 8.85
C MET A 83 9.38 1.68 8.28
N THR A 84 10.29 0.86 8.82
CA THR A 84 11.66 0.74 8.32
C THR A 84 11.68 0.22 6.88
N ALA A 85 10.87 -0.80 6.57
CA ALA A 85 10.70 -1.32 5.22
C ALA A 85 10.18 -0.24 4.26
N VAL A 86 9.16 0.53 4.65
CA VAL A 86 8.63 1.65 3.85
C VAL A 86 9.73 2.68 3.57
N LYS A 87 10.49 3.10 4.60
CA LYS A 87 11.58 4.08 4.44
C LYS A 87 12.68 3.55 3.51
N ALA A 88 13.09 2.29 3.67
CA ALA A 88 14.08 1.66 2.82
C ALA A 88 13.61 1.62 1.36
N LEU A 89 12.36 1.19 1.10
CA LEU A 89 11.79 1.15 -0.25
C LEU A 89 11.74 2.55 -0.90
N LEU A 90 11.32 3.57 -0.15
CA LEU A 90 11.31 4.94 -0.64
C LEU A 90 12.73 5.49 -0.90
N GLY A 91 13.71 5.09 -0.08
CA GLY A 91 15.11 5.46 -0.26
C GLY A 91 15.68 5.02 -1.62
N HIS A 92 15.27 3.85 -2.13
CA HIS A 92 15.68 3.36 -3.45
C HIS A 92 15.04 4.13 -4.62
N VAL A 93 13.88 4.75 -4.41
CA VAL A 93 13.11 5.44 -5.46
C VAL A 93 13.39 6.95 -5.47
N GLY A 94 13.79 7.52 -4.33
CA GLY A 94 14.10 8.94 -4.18
C GLY A 94 12.89 9.81 -3.82
N SER A 95 13.17 10.93 -3.15
CA SER A 95 12.14 11.84 -2.60
C SER A 95 11.38 12.62 -3.68
N GLN A 96 12.01 12.95 -4.81
CA GLN A 96 11.39 13.72 -5.90
C GLN A 96 10.47 12.88 -6.80
N SER A 97 10.52 11.56 -6.65
CA SER A 97 9.74 10.62 -7.45
C SER A 97 8.26 10.60 -7.01
N ARG A 98 7.38 10.28 -7.96
CA ARG A 98 5.95 10.02 -7.71
C ARG A 98 5.66 8.54 -7.88
N THR A 99 4.64 8.04 -7.21
CA THR A 99 4.22 6.64 -7.32
C THR A 99 3.51 6.39 -8.64
N ALA A 100 3.45 5.12 -9.08
CA ALA A 100 2.84 4.77 -10.36
C ALA A 100 1.38 5.26 -10.54
N PRO A 101 0.48 5.18 -9.52
CA PRO A 101 -0.90 5.67 -9.66
C PRO A 101 -0.97 7.16 -10.01
N ILE A 102 -0.05 7.96 -9.48
CA ILE A 102 0.04 9.39 -9.78
C ILE A 102 0.51 9.60 -11.22
N HIS A 103 1.50 8.82 -11.68
CA HIS A 103 1.92 8.87 -13.08
C HIS A 103 0.83 8.44 -14.06
N ASP A 104 0.02 7.45 -13.69
CA ASP A 104 -1.14 7.05 -14.49
C ASP A 104 -2.16 8.18 -14.57
N HIS A 105 -2.49 8.80 -13.43
CA HIS A 105 -3.39 9.94 -13.40
C HIS A 105 -2.91 11.13 -14.24
N ILE A 106 -1.63 11.51 -14.13
CA ILE A 106 -1.02 12.59 -14.95
C ILE A 106 -1.15 12.29 -16.45
N LYS A 107 -1.10 11.02 -16.84
CA LYS A 107 -1.22 10.57 -18.23
C LYS A 107 -2.68 10.33 -18.66
N GLY A 108 -3.67 10.60 -17.81
CA GLY A 108 -5.08 10.32 -18.08
C GLY A 108 -5.41 8.82 -18.12
N ARG A 109 -4.58 7.98 -17.50
CA ARG A 109 -4.81 6.53 -17.37
C ARG A 109 -5.44 6.22 -16.02
N ARG A 110 -6.12 5.08 -15.96
CA ARG A 110 -6.62 4.53 -14.69
C ARG A 110 -5.47 3.90 -13.91
N SER A 111 -5.42 4.12 -12.61
CA SER A 111 -4.51 3.42 -11.71
C SER A 111 -4.93 1.96 -11.51
N GLU A 112 -3.98 1.13 -11.08
CA GLU A 112 -4.18 -0.30 -10.84
C GLU A 112 -4.45 -0.65 -9.36
N MET A 113 -4.85 0.31 -8.51
CA MET A 113 -4.98 0.04 -7.07
C MET A 113 -6.06 -1.01 -6.74
N GLU A 114 -7.08 -1.17 -7.60
CA GLU A 114 -8.06 -2.28 -7.53
C GLU A 114 -7.40 -3.68 -7.64
N PHE A 115 -6.24 -3.77 -8.28
CA PHE A 115 -5.44 -4.98 -8.43
C PHE A 115 -4.28 -5.09 -7.43
N ILE A 116 -4.11 -4.09 -6.56
CA ILE A 116 -3.13 -4.07 -5.48
C ILE A 116 -3.87 -4.13 -4.15
N SER A 117 -4.27 -2.98 -3.59
CA SER A 117 -5.07 -2.92 -2.37
C SER A 117 -6.43 -3.60 -2.52
N GLY A 118 -7.03 -3.57 -3.72
CA GLY A 118 -8.30 -4.25 -3.97
C GLY A 118 -8.20 -5.78 -3.89
N VAL A 119 -7.03 -6.37 -4.18
CA VAL A 119 -6.80 -7.80 -3.95
C VAL A 119 -6.78 -8.09 -2.44
N VAL A 120 -6.12 -7.25 -1.64
CA VAL A 120 -6.09 -7.37 -0.18
C VAL A 120 -7.51 -7.29 0.38
N SER A 121 -8.27 -6.26 -0.01
CA SER A 121 -9.66 -6.05 0.38
C SER A 121 -10.56 -7.25 0.07
N ARG A 122 -10.51 -7.75 -1.18
CA ARG A 122 -11.34 -8.89 -1.59
C ARG A 122 -10.98 -10.16 -0.81
N LYS A 123 -9.68 -10.45 -0.65
CA LYS A 123 -9.22 -11.62 0.08
C LYS A 123 -9.45 -11.52 1.59
N GLY A 124 -9.30 -10.34 2.17
CA GLY A 124 -9.67 -10.06 3.56
C GLY A 124 -11.14 -10.38 3.81
N LYS A 125 -12.02 -9.86 2.94
CA LYS A 125 -13.46 -10.16 3.01
C LYS A 125 -13.78 -11.65 2.87
N GLU A 126 -13.17 -12.36 1.92
CA GLU A 126 -13.33 -13.81 1.74
C GLU A 126 -12.94 -14.61 3.00
N LEU A 127 -11.95 -14.12 3.75
CA LEU A 127 -11.41 -14.77 4.95
C LEU A 127 -11.98 -14.24 6.27
N GLY A 128 -12.88 -13.24 6.22
CA GLY A 128 -13.39 -12.58 7.43
C GLY A 128 -12.36 -11.73 8.17
N ILE A 129 -11.31 -11.27 7.49
CA ILE A 129 -10.25 -10.42 8.05
C ILE A 129 -10.53 -8.96 7.66
N PRO A 130 -10.73 -8.05 8.64
CA PRO A 130 -10.92 -6.62 8.36
C PRO A 130 -9.71 -6.00 7.67
N THR A 131 -9.96 -5.21 6.63
CA THR A 131 -8.93 -4.46 5.88
C THR A 131 -9.31 -3.00 5.64
N PRO A 132 -9.73 -2.24 6.69
CA PRO A 132 -10.31 -0.91 6.53
C PRO A 132 -9.38 0.10 5.84
N CYS A 133 -8.06 0.01 6.05
CA CYS A 133 -7.12 0.92 5.40
C CYS A 133 -7.03 0.64 3.90
N ASN A 134 -6.93 -0.63 3.50
CA ASN A 134 -6.93 -1.00 2.08
C ASN A 134 -8.27 -0.70 1.42
N ASP A 135 -9.39 -0.92 2.11
CA ASP A 135 -10.74 -0.62 1.62
C ASP A 135 -10.90 0.88 1.33
N ALA A 136 -10.44 1.73 2.26
CA ALA A 136 -10.51 3.18 2.09
C ALA A 136 -9.63 3.66 0.93
N VAL A 137 -8.42 3.11 0.77
CA VAL A 137 -7.53 3.40 -0.38
C VAL A 137 -8.23 3.07 -1.70
N VAL A 138 -8.79 1.86 -1.82
CA VAL A 138 -9.46 1.39 -3.04
C VAL A 138 -10.67 2.26 -3.38
N GLU A 139 -11.45 2.65 -2.38
CA GLU A 139 -12.64 3.47 -2.61
C GLU A 139 -12.28 4.89 -3.10
N ILE A 140 -11.29 5.54 -2.48
CA ILE A 140 -10.82 6.86 -2.92
C ILE A 140 -10.21 6.78 -4.33
N ASP A 141 -9.36 5.79 -4.58
CA ASP A 141 -8.77 5.55 -5.90
C ASP A 141 -9.84 5.35 -6.98
N ARG A 142 -10.88 4.56 -6.67
CA ARG A 142 -12.02 4.34 -7.57
C ARG A 142 -12.77 5.64 -7.89
N GLN A 143 -12.95 6.54 -6.93
CA GLN A 143 -13.58 7.84 -7.17
C GLN A 143 -12.70 8.74 -8.05
N ILE A 144 -11.38 8.71 -7.84
CA ILE A 144 -10.40 9.40 -8.70
C ILE A 144 -10.46 8.87 -10.14
N ASN A 145 -10.44 7.56 -10.32
CA ASN A 145 -10.52 6.90 -11.63
C ASN A 145 -11.83 7.18 -12.38
N LYS A 146 -12.93 7.46 -11.65
CA LYS A 146 -14.23 7.85 -12.22
C LYS A 146 -14.32 9.35 -12.50
N GLY A 147 -13.32 10.16 -12.12
CA GLY A 147 -13.37 11.62 -12.20
C GLY A 147 -14.34 12.27 -11.21
N LEU A 148 -14.80 11.53 -10.20
CA LEU A 148 -15.70 12.03 -9.16
C LEU A 148 -14.94 12.74 -8.03
N LEU A 149 -13.66 12.43 -7.89
CA LEU A 149 -12.76 13.03 -6.91
C LEU A 149 -11.47 13.45 -7.62
N ARG A 150 -10.96 14.64 -7.30
CA ARG A 150 -9.67 15.09 -7.82
C ARG A 150 -8.53 14.44 -7.03
N MET A 151 -7.45 14.07 -7.71
CA MET A 151 -6.20 13.70 -7.03
C MET A 151 -5.56 14.95 -6.41
N ASP A 152 -5.60 15.05 -5.08
CA ASP A 152 -5.25 16.25 -4.33
C ASP A 152 -4.72 15.89 -2.92
N PRO A 153 -3.81 16.69 -2.33
CA PRO A 153 -3.28 16.42 -0.98
C PRO A 153 -4.36 16.31 0.11
N SER A 154 -5.51 16.99 -0.06
CA SER A 154 -6.64 16.90 0.87
C SER A 154 -7.22 15.48 1.01
N ASN A 155 -6.99 14.60 0.02
CA ASN A 155 -7.39 13.20 0.09
C ASN A 155 -6.73 12.45 1.25
N PHE A 156 -5.60 12.93 1.80
CA PHE A 156 -5.00 12.33 2.99
C PHE A 156 -5.89 12.47 4.23
N ALA A 157 -6.52 13.64 4.42
CA ALA A 157 -7.48 13.84 5.50
C ALA A 157 -8.75 13.00 5.30
N LEU A 158 -9.25 12.93 4.06
CA LEU A 158 -10.37 12.06 3.70
C LEU A 158 -10.07 10.58 3.97
N LEU A 159 -8.87 10.11 3.62
CA LEU A 159 -8.43 8.75 3.87
C LEU A 159 -8.44 8.42 5.37
N LYS A 160 -7.87 9.29 6.21
CA LYS A 160 -7.89 9.11 7.67
C LYS A 160 -9.32 9.07 8.23
N SER A 161 -10.16 10.01 7.83
CA SER A 161 -11.55 10.08 8.27
C SER A 161 -12.35 8.82 7.90
N ARG A 162 -12.12 8.24 6.72
CA ARG A 162 -12.79 6.99 6.32
C ARG A 162 -12.33 5.78 7.12
N ILE A 163 -11.06 5.75 7.54
CA ILE A 163 -10.53 4.68 8.38
C ILE A 163 -11.09 4.79 9.79
N GLU A 164 -11.11 5.99 10.37
CA GLU A 164 -11.69 6.25 11.70
C GLU A 164 -13.19 5.91 11.76
N ALA A 165 -13.93 6.10 10.65
CA ALA A 165 -15.34 5.74 10.58
C ALA A 165 -15.60 4.21 10.45
N ALA A 166 -14.56 3.42 10.21
CA ALA A 166 -14.64 1.96 10.05
C ALA A 166 -14.13 1.20 11.29
N GLU A 167 -13.53 1.90 12.26
CA GLU A 167 -13.15 1.40 13.59
C GLU A 167 -14.35 1.43 14.56
#